data_AF-A0A9X4LEL1-F1
#
_entry.id   AF-A0A9X4LEL1-F1
#
_cell.length_a   1.000
_cell.length_b   1.000
_cell.length_c   1.000
_cell.angle_alpha   90.00
_cell.angle_beta   90.00
_cell.angle_gamma   90.00
#
_symmetry.space_group_name_H-M   'P 1'
#
loop_
_entity.id
_entity.type
_entity.pdbx_description
1 polymer ?
#
loop_
_entity_poly.entity_id
_entity_poly.type
_entity_poly.pdbx_seq_one_letter_code
_entity_poly.pdbx_strand_id
1 'polypeptide(L)' 'MKIRDLDIGYTVWFIKPGKTLSEYGLIKELIYNDGEPQAVVEMGEYTKVIDDTYDIAIGSRYDGATS' A
#
# COMPACT_ATOMS: atom_id res chain seq x y z
N MET A 1 0.45 -5.11 -8.39
CA MET A 1 -0.56 -4.03 -8.45
C MET A 1 0.16 -2.70 -8.62
N LYS A 2 -0.51 -1.64 -9.09
CA LYS A 2 0.07 -0.29 -9.11
C LYS A 2 -0.55 0.59 -8.02
N ILE A 3 0.18 1.60 -7.56
CA ILE A 3 -0.27 2.55 -6.53
C ILE A 3 -1.57 3.26 -6.95
N ARG A 4 -1.73 3.52 -8.26
CA ARG A 4 -2.95 4.14 -8.81
C ARG A 4 -4.20 3.25 -8.69
N ASP A 5 -4.04 1.96 -8.41
CA ASP A 5 -5.13 1.02 -8.23
C ASP A 5 -5.51 0.82 -6.75
N LEU A 6 -4.85 1.53 -5.83
CA LEU A 6 -5.09 1.45 -4.39
C LEU A 6 -6.02 2.55 -3.91
N ASP A 7 -6.77 2.25 -2.87
CA ASP A 7 -7.57 3.23 -2.12
C ASP A 7 -7.06 3.38 -0.69
N ILE A 8 -7.29 4.55 -0.10
CA ILE A 8 -7.09 4.78 1.33
C ILE A 8 -7.96 3.80 2.12
N GLY A 9 -7.38 3.17 3.15
CA GLY A 9 -8.04 2.16 3.98
C GLY A 9 -7.84 0.72 3.51
N TYR A 10 -7.18 0.48 2.37
CA TYR A 10 -6.83 -0.89 1.97
C TYR A 10 -5.70 -1.45 2.83
N THR A 11 -5.83 -2.70 3.25
CA THR A 11 -4.71 -3.46 3.79
C THR A 11 -3.95 -4.09 2.64
N VAL A 12 -2.66 -3.78 2.51
CA VAL A 12 -1.79 -4.28 1.45
C VAL A 12 -0.64 -5.09 2.01
N TRP A 13 -0.20 -6.09 1.23
CA TRP A 13 1.09 -6.74 1.39
C TRP A 13 2.03 -6.20 0.32
N PHE A 14 3.29 -5.95 0.68
CA PHE A 14 4.27 -5.44 -0.26
C PHE A 14 5.68 -5.98 0.00
N ILE A 15 6.44 -6.17 -1.08
CA ILE A 15 7.83 -6.66 -1.04
C ILE A 15 8.73 -5.66 -1.75
N LYS A 16 9.84 -5.30 -1.09
CA LYS A 16 10.86 -4.42 -1.68
C LYS A 16 11.61 -5.15 -2.80
N PRO A 17 11.98 -4.47 -3.91
CA PRO A 17 12.82 -5.05 -4.95
C PRO A 17 14.05 -5.79 -4.42
N GLY A 18 14.25 -7.02 -4.88
CA GLY A 18 15.38 -7.87 -4.48
C GLY A 18 15.30 -8.42 -3.05
N LYS A 19 14.15 -8.32 -2.38
CA LYS A 19 13.87 -8.96 -1.10
C LYS A 19 12.81 -10.05 -1.27
N THR A 20 12.74 -10.96 -0.29
CA THR A 20 11.77 -12.06 -0.25
C THR A 20 10.78 -11.93 0.91
N LEU A 21 11.09 -11.11 1.92
CA LEU A 21 10.22 -10.90 3.06
C LEU A 21 9.15 -9.85 2.73
N SER A 22 7.89 -10.21 2.92
CA SER A 22 6.75 -9.32 2.78
C SER A 22 6.50 -8.51 4.05
N GLU A 23 6.15 -7.25 3.87
CA GLU A 23 5.61 -6.37 4.88
C GLU A 23 4.11 -6.14 4.60
N TYR A 24 3.34 -5.70 5.59
CA TYR A 24 1.93 -5.36 5.40
C TYR A 24 1.53 -4.13 6.22
N GLY A 25 0.49 -3.44 5.78
CA GLY A 25 -0.07 -2.31 6.50
C GLY A 25 -1.26 -1.69 5.78
N LEU A 26 -1.76 -0.59 6.34
CA LEU A 26 -2.94 0.14 5.85
C LEU A 26 -2.52 1.33 4.99
N ILE A 27 -3.13 1.50 3.81
CA ILE A 27 -2.93 2.71 3.01
C ILE A 27 -3.56 3.90 3.73
N LYS A 28 -2.74 4.88 4.14
CA LYS A 28 -3.17 6.08 4.85
C LYS A 28 -3.27 7.29 3.93
N GLU A 29 -2.39 7.37 2.94
CA GLU A 29 -2.30 8.51 2.02
C GLU A 29 -1.84 8.03 0.63
N LEU A 30 -2.33 8.71 -0.41
CA LEU A 30 -1.95 8.50 -1.81
C LEU A 30 -1.45 9.83 -2.38
N ILE A 31 -0.22 9.81 -2.89
CA ILE A 31 0.49 11.00 -3.38
C ILE A 31 0.67 10.83 -4.90
N TYR A 32 0.08 11.72 -5.69
CA TYR A 32 0.14 11.67 -7.15
C TYR A 32 0.92 12.88 -7.69
N ASN A 33 2.25 12.83 -7.60
CA ASN A 33 3.13 13.86 -8.14
C ASN A 33 3.54 13.51 -9.58
N ASP A 34 3.17 14.33 -10.57
CA ASP A 34 3.66 14.40 -11.96
C ASP A 34 4.27 13.13 -12.61
N GLY A 35 3.66 11.96 -12.37
CA GLY A 35 4.06 10.68 -12.99
C GLY A 35 4.55 9.60 -12.04
N GLU A 36 4.93 9.92 -10.80
CA GLU A 36 5.45 8.98 -9.80
C GLU A 36 4.46 8.81 -8.64
N PRO A 37 3.47 7.91 -8.77
CA PRO A 37 2.49 7.68 -7.71
C PRO A 37 3.15 6.98 -6.52
N GLN A 38 2.88 7.48 -5.31
CA GLN A 38 3.36 6.91 -4.06
C GLN A 38 2.20 6.69 -3.08
N ALA A 39 2.36 5.71 -2.18
CA ALA A 39 1.43 5.48 -1.08
C ALA A 39 2.17 5.51 0.26
N VAL A 40 1.55 6.12 1.27
CA VAL A 40 1.99 6.03 2.66
C VAL A 40 1.24 4.89 3.32
N VAL A 41 1.97 3.88 3.78
CA VAL A 41 1.45 2.70 4.47
C VAL A 41 1.71 2.81 5.96
N GLU A 42 0.68 2.72 6.77
CA GLU A 42 0.76 2.64 8.23
C GLU A 42 0.96 1.19 8.68
N MET A 43 1.97 0.95 9.50
CA MET A 43 2.42 -0.36 9.98
C MET A 43 2.57 -0.34 11.51
N GLY A 44 1.45 -0.19 12.22
CA GLY A 44 1.46 0.04 13.67
C GLY A 44 1.90 1.48 13.99
N GLU A 45 3.01 1.65 14.73
CA GLU A 45 3.52 2.97 15.10
C GLU A 45 4.37 3.65 14.01
N TYR A 46 4.68 2.93 12.92
CA TYR A 46 5.53 3.41 11.84
C TYR A 46 4.74 3.64 10.56
N THR A 47 5.21 4.58 9.74
CA THR A 47 4.73 4.77 8.37
C THR A 47 5.85 4.51 7.38
N LYS A 48 5.48 4.00 6.20
CA LYS A 48 6.41 3.71 5.11
C LYS A 48 5.86 4.21 3.79
N VAL A 49 6.71 4.88 3.01
CA VAL A 49 6.36 5.28 1.65
C VAL A 49 6.75 4.17 0.69
N ILE A 50 5.83 3.75 -0.16
CA ILE A 50 6.04 2.78 -1.24
C ILE A 50 5.63 3.38 -2.59
N ASP A 51 6.21 2.85 -3.66
CA ASP A 51 5.95 3.25 -5.04
C ASP A 51 5.71 2.01 -5.92
N ASP A 52 5.55 2.24 -7.23
CA ASP A 52 5.29 1.20 -8.23
C ASP A 52 6.47 0.22 -8.46
N THR A 53 7.61 0.39 -7.78
CA THR A 53 8.73 -0.58 -7.81
C THR A 53 8.48 -1.77 -6.87
N TYR A 54 7.63 -1.61 -5.86
CA TYR A 54 7.30 -2.69 -4.93
C TYR A 54 6.35 -3.71 -5.58
N ASP A 55 6.54 -4.98 -5.24
CA ASP A 55 5.54 -6.00 -5.55
C ASP A 55 4.40 -5.89 -4.54
N ILE A 56 3.23 -5.42 -5.00
CA ILE A 56 2.08 -5.10 -4.15
C ILE A 56 0.90 -6.03 -4.44
N ALA A 57 0.28 -6.54 -3.37
CA ALA A 57 -0.96 -7.32 -3.38
C ALA A 57 -1.95 -6.79 -2.32
N ILE A 58 -3.26 -6.83 -2.62
CA ILE A 58 -4.30 -6.49 -1.64
C ILE A 58 -4.47 -7.68 -0.69
N GLY A 59 -4.31 -7.43 0.61
CA GLY A 59 -4.54 -8.43 1.65
C GLY A 59 -6.02 -8.59 1.98
N SER A 60 -6.71 -7.45 2.11
CA SER A 60 -8.17 -7.36 2.28
C SER A 60 -8.62 -5.97 1.84
N ARG A 61 -9.77 -5.88 1.17
CA ARG A 61 -10.52 -4.62 1.11
C ARG A 61 -11.20 -4.46 2.46
N TYR A 62 -11.01 -3.33 3.12
CA TYR A 62 -11.87 -2.98 4.24
C TYR A 62 -13.24 -2.59 3.65
N ASP A 63 -14.07 -3.58 3.38
CA ASP A 63 -15.47 -3.34 3.08
C ASP A 63 -16.13 -2.96 4.41
N GLY A 64 -16.23 -1.67 4.69
CA GLY A 64 -17.03 -1.11 5.79
C GLY A 64 -18.54 -1.30 5.58
N ALA A 65 -18.93 -2.42 4.97
CA ALA A 65 -20.29 -2.83 4.69
C ALA A 65 -20.48 -4.29 5.09
N THR A 66 -20.46 -4.55 6.39
CA THR A 66 -21.09 -5.73 6.98
C THR A 66 -22.07 -5.29 8.05
N SER A 67 -23.33 -5.21 7.60
CA SER A 67 -24.62 -5.43 8.32
C SER A 67 -24.93 -4.64 9.58
#